data_AF-W4HEA8-F1
#
_entry.id   AF-W4HEA8-F1
#
_cell.length_a   1.000
_cell.length_b   1.000
_cell.length_c   1.000
_cell.angle_alpha   90.00
_cell.angle_beta   90.00
_cell.angle_gamma   90.00
#
_symmetry.space_group_name_H-M   'P 1'
#
loop_
_entity.id
_entity.type
_entity.pdbx_description
1 polymer ?
#
loop_
_entity_poly.entity_id
_entity_poly.type
_entity_poly.pdbx_seq_one_letter_code
_entity_poly.pdbx_strand_id
1 'polypeptide(L)'
;MEETQQLGPLRFRARPALKTGPKKRPNKYHNVHVTYKMKQSVIDSFDEVGMAATLAKHFPQLSGTRLNTTRKKVYGWLKHRAHIRVKATNRRTYDHLCSRDLGMATTLPREYEEQLARWVNSMRQDGDPVTPQMIQIMALETAIDTGLDEASVTASWQWLRGFKRRFKLSWRALTRSGEGDCDAALAKFSARAAELVREHVQVASPEASNTEAIESEEEFVSPKMMSDLVSISGVDETIDPTDDIDNSVQLL
;
A
#
# COMPACT_ATOMS: atom_id res chain seq x y z
N MET A 1 20.65 -1.21 -46.90
CA MET A 1 20.52 -0.51 -45.61
C MET A 1 19.07 -0.62 -45.21
N GLU A 2 18.75 -1.65 -44.43
CA GLU A 2 17.40 -1.94 -43.94
C GLU A 2 17.02 -0.96 -42.82
N GLU A 3 15.84 -0.35 -42.97
CA GLU A 3 15.29 0.61 -42.02
C GLU A 3 14.45 -0.16 -40.98
N THR A 4 15.00 -0.37 -39.79
CA THR A 4 14.32 -1.05 -38.69
C THR A 4 13.23 -0.15 -38.10
N GLN A 5 11.97 -0.41 -38.46
CA GLN A 5 10.81 0.23 -37.81
C GLN A 5 10.66 -0.29 -36.37
N GLN A 6 10.95 0.57 -35.40
CA GLN A 6 10.73 0.31 -33.98
C GLN A 6 9.22 0.23 -33.68
N LEU A 7 8.75 -0.97 -33.35
CA LEU A 7 7.42 -1.21 -32.80
C LEU A 7 7.33 -0.60 -31.40
N GLY A 8 6.52 0.45 -31.26
CA GLY A 8 6.22 1.09 -29.97
C GLY A 8 5.51 0.15 -28.98
N PRO A 9 5.47 0.52 -27.68
CA PRO A 9 5.02 -0.35 -26.61
C PRO A 9 3.56 -0.79 -26.78
N LEU A 10 3.34 -2.10 -26.81
CA LEU A 10 2.02 -2.72 -26.86
C LEU A 10 1.22 -2.31 -25.63
N ARG A 11 0.31 -1.34 -25.81
CA ARG A 11 -0.74 -1.09 -24.82
C ARG A 11 -1.61 -2.34 -24.75
N PHE A 12 -1.63 -3.03 -23.62
CA PHE A 12 -2.62 -4.07 -23.34
C PHE A 12 -4.01 -3.44 -23.43
N ARG A 13 -4.62 -3.52 -24.62
CA ARG A 13 -6.01 -3.11 -24.83
C ARG A 13 -6.85 -4.01 -23.93
N ALA A 14 -7.63 -3.39 -23.05
CA ALA A 14 -8.65 -4.09 -22.27
C ALA A 14 -9.46 -5.01 -23.20
N ARG A 15 -9.93 -6.14 -22.65
CA ARG A 15 -10.73 -7.14 -23.37
C ARG A 15 -11.75 -6.45 -24.28
N PRO A 16 -11.74 -6.71 -25.61
CA PRO A 16 -12.68 -6.10 -26.53
C PRO A 16 -14.11 -6.32 -26.05
N ALA A 17 -14.90 -5.24 -26.01
CA ALA A 17 -16.32 -5.37 -25.72
C ALA A 17 -16.94 -6.26 -26.79
N LEU A 18 -17.51 -7.41 -26.37
CA LEU A 18 -18.30 -8.27 -27.26
C LEU A 18 -19.44 -7.43 -27.85
N LYS A 19 -19.31 -7.06 -29.13
CA LYS A 19 -20.34 -6.33 -29.88
C LYS A 19 -21.56 -7.22 -30.17
N THR A 20 -21.38 -8.52 -30.10
CA THR A 20 -22.36 -9.56 -30.37
C THR A 20 -22.72 -10.25 -29.06
N GLY A 21 -23.84 -9.83 -28.47
CA GLY A 21 -24.41 -10.40 -27.25
C GLY A 21 -25.61 -9.55 -26.80
N PRO A 22 -26.62 -10.15 -26.13
CA PRO A 22 -27.74 -9.39 -25.62
C PRO A 22 -27.25 -8.29 -24.68
N LYS A 23 -27.59 -7.03 -24.99
CA LYS A 23 -27.21 -5.88 -24.15
C LYS A 23 -27.75 -6.11 -22.73
N LYS A 24 -26.97 -5.74 -21.72
CA LYS A 24 -27.45 -5.71 -20.33
C LYS A 24 -28.75 -4.93 -20.28
N ARG A 25 -29.80 -5.52 -19.70
CA ARG A 25 -31.09 -4.85 -19.53
C ARG A 25 -30.86 -3.57 -18.71
N PRO A 26 -31.46 -2.43 -19.07
CA PRO A 26 -31.33 -1.20 -18.30
C PRO A 26 -31.85 -1.45 -16.88
N ASN A 27 -31.10 -0.98 -15.88
CA ASN A 27 -31.50 -1.13 -14.49
C ASN A 27 -32.75 -0.27 -14.22
N LYS A 28 -33.87 -0.92 -13.87
CA LYS A 28 -35.15 -0.25 -13.58
C LYS A 28 -35.16 0.39 -12.19
N TYR A 29 -34.25 0.00 -11.30
CA TYR A 29 -34.25 0.38 -9.90
C TYR A 29 -33.02 1.23 -9.58
N HIS A 30 -33.24 2.52 -9.39
CA HIS A 30 -32.22 3.45 -8.88
C HIS A 30 -32.56 3.82 -7.43
N ASN A 31 -31.63 3.54 -6.51
CA ASN A 31 -31.76 3.99 -5.13
C ASN A 31 -31.40 5.47 -5.05
N VAL A 32 -32.43 6.32 -4.92
CA VAL A 32 -32.23 7.74 -4.61
C VAL A 32 -31.89 7.86 -3.13
N HIS A 33 -30.64 8.22 -2.85
CA HIS A 33 -30.18 8.57 -1.51
C HIS A 33 -30.42 10.07 -1.25
N VAL A 34 -30.66 10.40 0.00
CA VAL A 34 -30.97 11.76 0.47
C VAL A 34 -29.95 12.14 1.53
N THR A 35 -29.51 13.40 1.53
CA THR A 35 -28.51 13.92 2.48
C THR A 35 -29.05 13.95 3.91
N TYR A 36 -28.16 13.95 4.90
CA TYR A 36 -28.58 14.06 6.31
C TYR A 36 -29.30 15.37 6.60
N LYS A 37 -28.88 16.49 5.99
CA LYS A 37 -29.58 17.78 6.10
C LYS A 37 -31.04 17.70 5.62
N MET A 38 -31.27 17.12 4.45
CA MET A 38 -32.63 16.97 3.92
C MET A 38 -33.46 16.01 4.78
N LYS A 39 -32.87 14.89 5.24
CA LYS A 39 -33.54 13.98 6.19
C LYS A 39 -33.94 14.70 7.49
N GLN A 40 -33.07 15.55 8.04
CA GLN A 40 -33.38 16.34 9.23
C GLN A 40 -34.55 17.29 8.97
N SER A 41 -34.54 18.03 7.87
CA SER A 41 -35.66 18.94 7.52
C SER A 41 -36.99 18.21 7.32
N VAL A 42 -36.96 16.96 6.83
CA VAL A 42 -38.16 16.11 6.73
C VAL A 42 -38.66 15.70 8.10
N ILE A 43 -37.76 15.35 9.02
CA ILE A 43 -38.11 15.00 10.40
C ILE A 43 -38.70 16.21 11.13
N ASP A 44 -38.10 17.40 10.98
CA ASP A 44 -38.57 18.62 11.63
C ASP A 44 -39.99 18.99 11.13
N SER A 45 -40.23 18.96 9.81
CA SER A 45 -41.59 19.15 9.26
C SER A 45 -42.60 18.09 9.75
N PHE A 46 -42.14 16.86 9.99
CA PHE A 46 -43.00 15.78 10.50
C PHE A 46 -43.44 16.05 11.94
N ASP A 47 -42.52 16.53 12.78
CA ASP A 47 -42.82 16.87 14.17
C ASP A 47 -43.80 18.07 14.25
N GLU A 48 -43.75 18.99 13.27
CA GLU A 48 -44.64 20.16 13.20
C GLU A 48 -46.04 19.86 12.63
N VAL A 49 -46.13 19.16 11.49
CA VAL A 49 -47.37 19.08 10.68
C VAL A 49 -47.82 17.63 10.41
N GLY A 50 -47.04 16.64 10.85
CA GLY A 50 -47.32 15.23 10.64
C GLY A 50 -47.04 14.73 9.22
N MET A 51 -47.31 13.44 8.98
CA MET A 51 -46.83 12.71 7.79
C MET A 51 -47.39 13.22 6.47
N ALA A 52 -48.70 13.46 6.39
CA ALA A 52 -49.37 13.79 5.14
C ALA A 52 -48.88 15.13 4.57
N ALA A 53 -48.86 16.17 5.42
CA ALA A 53 -48.38 17.50 5.06
C ALA A 53 -46.86 17.51 4.78
N THR A 54 -46.08 16.74 5.54
CA THR A 54 -44.63 16.61 5.32
C THR A 54 -44.31 16.05 3.94
N LEU A 55 -45.04 15.02 3.51
CA LEU A 55 -44.86 14.44 2.18
C LEU A 55 -45.30 15.41 1.08
N ALA A 56 -46.37 16.17 1.29
CA ALA A 56 -46.81 17.20 0.35
C ALA A 56 -45.76 18.33 0.20
N LYS A 57 -45.12 18.75 1.30
CA LYS A 57 -44.10 19.81 1.32
C LYS A 57 -42.78 19.39 0.68
N HIS A 58 -42.25 18.22 1.05
CA HIS A 58 -40.91 17.78 0.66
C HIS A 58 -40.88 16.92 -0.61
N PHE A 59 -42.00 16.29 -0.97
CA PHE A 59 -42.10 15.38 -2.11
C PHE A 59 -43.38 15.60 -2.94
N PRO A 60 -43.69 16.84 -3.37
CA PRO A 60 -44.93 17.14 -4.10
C PRO A 60 -45.07 16.39 -5.43
N GLN A 61 -43.95 16.02 -6.05
CA GLN A 61 -43.90 15.32 -7.33
C GLN A 61 -44.15 13.80 -7.23
N LEU A 62 -44.22 13.24 -6.01
CA LEU A 62 -44.42 11.82 -5.81
C LEU A 62 -45.90 11.50 -5.60
N SER A 63 -46.40 10.47 -6.29
CA SER A 63 -47.77 9.98 -6.14
C SER A 63 -47.80 8.44 -6.08
N GLY A 64 -48.95 7.89 -5.64
CA GLY A 64 -49.22 6.45 -5.61
C GLY A 64 -48.13 5.63 -4.89
N THR A 65 -47.63 4.59 -5.56
CA THR A 65 -46.63 3.65 -5.01
C THR A 65 -45.33 4.35 -4.59
N ARG A 66 -44.89 5.37 -5.33
CA ARG A 66 -43.64 6.09 -5.00
C ARG A 66 -43.79 6.92 -3.73
N LEU A 67 -44.95 7.52 -3.50
CA LEU A 67 -45.24 8.22 -2.26
C LEU A 67 -45.27 7.23 -1.08
N ASN A 68 -45.89 6.05 -1.27
CA ASN A 68 -45.94 5.01 -0.24
C ASN A 68 -44.54 4.49 0.12
N THR A 69 -43.63 4.30 -0.84
CA THR A 69 -42.25 3.89 -0.54
C THR A 69 -41.46 4.99 0.17
N THR A 70 -41.66 6.25 -0.19
CA THR A 70 -41.06 7.38 0.54
C THR A 70 -41.62 7.50 1.96
N ARG A 71 -42.92 7.31 2.17
CA ARG A 71 -43.52 7.27 3.52
C ARG A 71 -42.84 6.21 4.39
N LYS A 72 -42.61 5.01 3.87
CA LYS A 72 -41.86 3.95 4.57
C LYS A 72 -40.42 4.39 4.89
N LYS A 73 -39.74 5.08 3.98
CA LYS A 73 -38.40 5.64 4.24
C LYS A 73 -38.40 6.66 5.37
N VAL A 74 -39.41 7.55 5.40
CA VAL A 74 -39.54 8.57 6.46
C VAL A 74 -39.71 7.88 7.83
N TYR A 75 -40.53 6.85 7.95
CA TYR A 75 -40.60 6.07 9.19
C TYR A 75 -39.25 5.43 9.57
N GLY A 76 -38.50 4.91 8.59
CA GLY A 76 -37.13 4.45 8.82
C GLY A 76 -36.21 5.56 9.34
N TRP A 77 -36.33 6.78 8.83
CA TRP A 77 -35.56 7.93 9.30
C TRP A 77 -35.96 8.36 10.72
N LEU A 78 -37.26 8.35 11.02
CA LEU A 78 -37.77 8.64 12.37
C LEU A 78 -37.21 7.67 13.41
N LYS A 79 -37.11 6.37 13.08
CA LYS A 79 -36.45 5.36 13.94
C LYS A 79 -34.99 5.69 14.24
N HIS A 80 -34.29 6.33 13.31
CA HIS A 80 -32.87 6.71 13.43
C HIS A 80 -32.67 8.22 13.66
N ARG A 81 -33.66 8.94 14.20
CA ARG A 81 -33.65 10.41 14.36
C ARG A 81 -32.41 10.95 15.07
N ALA A 82 -31.97 10.29 16.15
CA ALA A 82 -30.83 10.75 16.94
C ALA A 82 -29.54 10.75 16.11
N HIS A 83 -29.30 9.66 15.38
CA HIS A 83 -28.15 9.52 14.50
C HIS A 83 -28.19 10.54 13.34
N ILE A 84 -29.36 10.72 12.72
CA ILE A 84 -29.54 11.71 11.63
C ILE A 84 -29.25 13.13 12.14
N ARG A 85 -29.75 13.49 13.33
CA ARG A 85 -29.52 14.80 13.95
C ARG A 85 -28.03 15.07 14.19
N VAL A 86 -27.32 14.11 14.78
CA VAL A 86 -25.86 14.24 15.00
C VAL A 86 -25.12 14.46 13.68
N LYS A 87 -25.46 13.70 12.63
CA LYS A 87 -24.82 13.84 11.32
C LYS A 87 -25.21 15.13 10.59
N ALA A 88 -26.43 15.59 10.74
CA ALA A 88 -26.93 16.82 10.13
C ALA A 88 -26.35 18.09 10.79
N THR A 89 -26.11 18.04 12.11
CA THR A 89 -25.54 19.18 12.87
C THR A 89 -24.06 19.41 12.52
N ASN A 90 -23.32 18.34 12.19
CA ASN A 90 -21.91 18.44 11.89
C ASN A 90 -21.66 18.89 10.43
N ARG A 91 -20.96 20.02 10.28
CA ARG A 91 -20.59 20.62 8.97
C ARG A 91 -19.87 19.65 8.02
N ARG A 92 -19.13 18.67 8.53
CA ARG A 92 -18.41 17.70 7.70
C ARG A 92 -19.31 16.58 7.18
N THR A 93 -20.43 16.30 7.83
CA THR A 93 -21.27 15.13 7.54
C THR A 93 -22.68 15.46 7.05
N TYR A 94 -23.12 16.72 7.11
CA TYR A 94 -24.51 17.06 6.78
C TYR A 94 -24.89 16.76 5.32
N ASP A 95 -23.95 16.92 4.37
CA ASP A 95 -24.14 16.60 2.94
C ASP A 95 -23.90 15.12 2.63
N HIS A 96 -23.49 14.30 3.60
CA HIS A 96 -23.34 12.87 3.37
C HIS A 96 -24.71 12.21 3.14
N LEU A 97 -24.73 11.29 2.18
CA LEU A 97 -25.92 10.51 1.82
C LEU A 97 -26.11 9.29 2.72
N CYS A 98 -25.00 8.74 3.21
CA CYS A 98 -24.93 7.57 4.08
C CYS A 98 -23.66 7.64 4.93
N SER A 99 -23.72 7.08 6.15
CA SER A 99 -22.56 6.81 6.97
C SER A 99 -22.31 5.31 7.00
N ARG A 100 -21.05 4.92 6.85
CA ARG A 100 -20.58 3.58 7.15
C ARG A 100 -19.63 3.68 8.33
N ASP A 101 -19.77 2.80 9.31
CA ASP A 101 -18.82 2.74 10.41
C ASP A 101 -17.45 2.31 9.88
N LEU A 102 -16.41 2.84 10.51
CA LEU A 102 -15.04 2.42 10.21
C LEU A 102 -14.92 0.93 10.56
N GLY A 103 -14.46 0.10 9.63
CA GLY A 103 -14.39 -1.36 9.84
C GLY A 103 -15.47 -2.16 9.09
N MET A 104 -16.59 -1.56 8.69
CA MET A 104 -17.68 -2.28 7.98
C MET A 104 -17.37 -2.70 6.53
N ALA A 105 -16.13 -2.56 6.10
CA ALA A 105 -15.63 -3.04 4.81
C ALA A 105 -14.27 -3.73 4.98
N THR A 106 -13.91 -4.09 6.21
CA THR A 106 -12.67 -4.80 6.48
C THR A 106 -12.93 -6.28 6.37
N THR A 107 -12.07 -6.91 5.58
CA THR A 107 -12.03 -8.35 5.44
C THR A 107 -11.40 -8.99 6.68
N LEU A 108 -10.52 -8.26 7.36
CA LEU A 108 -9.92 -8.66 8.62
C LEU A 108 -10.68 -8.04 9.81
N PRO A 109 -11.03 -8.80 10.86
CA PRO A 109 -11.60 -8.27 12.10
C PRO A 109 -10.70 -7.20 12.72
N ARG A 110 -11.32 -6.26 13.45
CA ARG A 110 -10.64 -5.08 13.98
C ARG A 110 -9.47 -5.42 14.91
N GLU A 111 -9.61 -6.47 15.72
CA GLU A 111 -8.59 -6.91 16.68
C GLU A 111 -7.28 -7.29 15.99
N TYR A 112 -7.39 -8.07 14.92
CA TYR A 112 -6.26 -8.49 14.10
C TYR A 112 -5.68 -7.33 13.27
N GLU A 113 -6.53 -6.42 12.77
CA GLU A 113 -6.03 -5.19 12.15
C GLU A 113 -5.22 -4.32 13.14
N GLU A 114 -5.63 -4.25 14.40
CA GLU A 114 -4.91 -3.53 15.45
C GLU A 114 -3.55 -4.19 15.76
N GLN A 115 -3.49 -5.53 15.81
CA GLN A 115 -2.23 -6.26 15.96
C GLN A 115 -1.27 -5.98 14.80
N LEU A 116 -1.76 -6.06 13.57
CA LEU A 116 -0.97 -5.72 12.38
C LEU A 116 -0.47 -4.28 12.43
N ALA A 117 -1.28 -3.33 12.89
CA ALA A 117 -0.87 -1.95 13.05
C ALA A 117 0.22 -1.75 14.13
N ARG A 118 0.15 -2.49 15.25
CA ARG A 118 1.22 -2.51 16.26
C ARG A 118 2.52 -3.04 15.68
N TRP A 119 2.45 -4.14 14.92
CA TRP A 119 3.60 -4.71 14.23
C TRP A 119 4.24 -3.69 13.26
N VAL A 120 3.46 -3.02 12.41
CA VAL A 120 3.99 -1.98 11.50
C VAL A 120 4.70 -0.85 12.27
N ASN A 121 4.16 -0.44 13.41
CA ASN A 121 4.78 0.62 14.21
C ASN A 121 6.06 0.15 14.89
N SER A 122 6.13 -1.10 15.38
CA SER A 122 7.34 -1.69 15.95
C SER A 122 8.48 -1.68 14.94
N MET A 123 8.26 -2.26 13.75
CA MET A 123 9.26 -2.29 12.68
C MET A 123 9.78 -0.89 12.31
N ARG A 124 8.88 0.11 12.31
CA ARG A 124 9.26 1.50 12.03
C ARG A 124 10.03 2.17 13.16
N GLN A 125 9.82 1.76 14.42
CA GLN A 125 10.62 2.20 15.55
C GLN A 125 12.03 1.62 15.48
N ASP A 126 12.15 0.38 15.03
CA ASP A 126 13.43 -0.31 14.83
C ASP A 126 14.22 0.24 13.62
N GLY A 127 13.60 1.10 12.82
CA GLY A 127 14.21 1.73 11.63
C GLY A 127 13.98 0.96 10.33
N ASP A 128 13.25 -0.15 10.38
CA ASP A 128 13.02 -1.02 9.24
C ASP A 128 11.91 -0.49 8.31
N PRO A 129 12.16 -0.41 6.99
CA PRO A 129 11.17 0.06 6.05
C PRO A 129 10.07 -1.00 5.82
N VAL A 130 8.86 -0.71 6.32
CA VAL A 130 7.69 -1.57 6.05
C VAL A 130 7.06 -1.24 4.70
N THR A 131 7.25 -2.14 3.73
CA THR A 131 6.71 -2.03 2.36
C THR A 131 5.22 -2.38 2.29
N PRO A 132 4.50 -1.99 1.21
CA PRO A 132 3.08 -2.33 1.05
C PRO A 132 2.83 -3.83 0.98
N GLN A 133 3.70 -4.51 0.26
CA GLN A 133 3.64 -5.95 0.04
C GLN A 133 3.77 -6.69 1.36
N MET A 134 4.68 -6.26 2.23
CA MET A 134 4.86 -6.90 3.54
C MET A 134 3.61 -6.79 4.41
N ILE A 135 2.94 -5.63 4.42
CA ILE A 135 1.66 -5.47 5.12
C ILE A 135 0.58 -6.40 4.55
N GLN A 136 0.56 -6.60 3.22
CA GLN A 136 -0.40 -7.50 2.58
C GLN A 136 -0.13 -8.96 2.92
N ILE A 137 1.13 -9.39 2.91
CA ILE A 137 1.56 -10.74 3.28
C ILE A 137 1.16 -11.02 4.73
N MET A 138 1.57 -10.16 5.67
CA MET A 138 1.23 -10.32 7.09
C MET A 138 -0.28 -10.35 7.33
N ALA A 139 -1.06 -9.57 6.58
CA ALA A 139 -2.53 -9.58 6.70
C ALA A 139 -3.16 -10.89 6.22
N LEU A 140 -2.59 -11.52 5.20
CA LEU A 140 -3.03 -12.82 4.69
C LEU A 140 -2.62 -13.94 5.65
N GLU A 141 -1.38 -13.92 6.14
CA GLU A 141 -0.90 -14.86 7.17
C GLU A 141 -1.77 -14.80 8.42
N THR A 142 -2.05 -13.59 8.92
CA THR A 142 -2.96 -13.41 10.07
C THR A 142 -4.36 -13.95 9.79
N ALA A 143 -4.85 -13.89 8.55
CA ALA A 143 -6.14 -14.47 8.19
C ALA A 143 -6.11 -16.00 8.24
N ILE A 144 -5.02 -16.61 7.76
CA ILE A 144 -4.79 -18.06 7.80
C ILE A 144 -4.72 -18.53 9.26
N ASP A 145 -3.90 -17.88 10.09
CA ASP A 145 -3.70 -18.24 11.50
C ASP A 145 -4.98 -18.18 12.33
N THR A 146 -5.90 -17.31 11.95
CA THR A 146 -7.17 -17.09 12.65
C THR A 146 -8.30 -17.97 12.12
N GLY A 147 -8.04 -18.79 11.11
CA GLY A 147 -9.02 -19.67 10.49
C GLY A 147 -10.11 -18.90 9.74
N LEU A 148 -9.82 -17.67 9.28
CA LEU A 148 -10.73 -16.95 8.40
C LEU A 148 -10.69 -17.57 7.01
N ASP A 149 -11.86 -17.70 6.38
CA ASP A 149 -11.96 -18.20 5.01
C ASP A 149 -11.04 -17.39 4.07
N GLU A 150 -10.13 -18.05 3.36
CA GLU A 150 -9.11 -17.40 2.51
C GLU A 150 -9.76 -16.51 1.44
N ALA A 151 -10.94 -16.88 0.96
CA ALA A 151 -11.71 -16.08 0.00
C ALA A 151 -12.31 -14.81 0.62
N SER A 152 -12.43 -14.74 1.95
CA SER A 152 -12.97 -13.58 2.66
C SER A 152 -11.95 -12.45 2.80
N VAL A 153 -10.64 -12.75 2.82
CA VAL A 153 -9.56 -11.77 2.99
C VAL A 153 -8.75 -11.55 1.73
N THR A 154 -9.27 -10.69 0.85
CA THR A 154 -8.44 -10.12 -0.21
C THR A 154 -7.73 -8.88 0.31
N ALA A 155 -6.45 -9.00 0.70
CA ALA A 155 -5.56 -7.90 1.08
C ALA A 155 -5.22 -6.98 -0.13
N SER A 156 -6.25 -6.52 -0.85
CA SER A 156 -6.15 -5.71 -2.05
C SER A 156 -5.55 -4.33 -1.76
N TRP A 157 -5.12 -3.64 -2.82
CA TRP A 157 -4.66 -2.26 -2.72
C TRP A 157 -5.70 -1.31 -2.09
N GLN A 158 -6.99 -1.54 -2.32
CA GLN A 158 -8.07 -0.75 -1.71
C GLN A 158 -8.17 -1.02 -0.20
N TRP A 159 -8.05 -2.29 0.21
CA TRP A 159 -7.99 -2.66 1.62
C TRP A 159 -6.79 -2.00 2.30
N LEU A 160 -5.59 -2.09 1.70
CA LEU A 160 -4.37 -1.49 2.23
C LEU A 160 -4.47 0.03 2.38
N ARG A 161 -5.05 0.73 1.39
CA ARG A 161 -5.34 2.17 1.50
C ARG A 161 -6.31 2.47 2.64
N GLY A 162 -7.31 1.62 2.84
CA GLY A 162 -8.24 1.71 3.96
C GLY A 162 -7.54 1.52 5.31
N PHE A 163 -6.74 0.46 5.43
CA PHE A 163 -5.95 0.13 6.61
C PHE A 163 -5.07 1.30 7.02
N LYS A 164 -4.28 1.85 6.09
CA LYS A 164 -3.46 3.03 6.36
C LYS A 164 -4.25 4.22 6.89
N ARG A 165 -5.41 4.49 6.31
CA ARG A 165 -6.27 5.61 6.74
C ARG A 165 -6.83 5.38 8.14
N ARG A 166 -7.22 4.14 8.48
CA ARG A 166 -7.74 3.77 9.80
C ARG A 166 -6.68 3.95 10.89
N PHE A 167 -5.46 3.48 10.64
CA PHE A 167 -4.35 3.51 11.60
C PHE A 167 -3.41 4.73 11.45
N LYS A 168 -3.78 5.70 10.60
CA LYS A 168 -3.00 6.93 10.35
C LYS A 168 -1.54 6.67 9.92
N LEU A 169 -1.29 5.57 9.22
CA LEU A 169 0.04 5.19 8.75
C LEU A 169 0.41 6.01 7.50
N SER A 170 1.51 6.78 7.56
CA SER A 170 2.06 7.46 6.39
C SER A 170 3.04 6.57 5.61
N TRP A 171 3.05 6.73 4.28
CA TRP A 171 4.09 6.21 3.39
C TRP A 171 5.40 6.96 3.47
N ARG A 172 5.37 8.21 3.97
CA ARG A 172 6.56 9.03 4.10
C ARG A 172 7.52 8.30 5.04
N ALA A 173 8.51 7.63 4.44
CA ALA A 173 9.77 7.37 5.08
C ALA A 173 10.27 8.73 5.59
N LEU A 174 10.72 8.78 6.84
CA LEU A 174 11.48 9.92 7.28
C LEU A 174 12.83 9.83 6.56
N THR A 175 12.95 10.40 5.35
CA THR A 175 14.24 10.58 4.66
C THR A 175 15.06 11.72 5.28
N ARG A 176 14.96 11.87 6.61
CA ARG A 176 15.80 12.71 7.44
C ARG A 176 15.90 12.04 8.81
N SER A 177 16.85 11.11 8.94
CA SER A 177 17.61 11.02 10.19
C SER A 177 18.41 12.33 10.32
N GLY A 178 17.71 13.41 10.61
CA GLY A 178 18.31 14.65 11.07
C GLY A 178 17.92 14.75 12.53
N GLU A 179 18.68 14.07 13.37
CA GLU A 179 19.04 14.42 14.76
C GLU A 179 19.73 13.21 15.42
N GLY A 180 20.76 12.67 14.78
CA GLY A 180 21.73 11.81 15.45
C GLY A 180 22.94 12.67 15.74
N ASP A 181 22.88 13.43 16.84
CA ASP A 181 23.95 14.22 17.45
C ASP A 181 25.08 14.63 16.48
N CYS A 182 24.70 15.33 15.41
CA CYS A 182 25.62 15.64 14.31
C CYS A 182 26.81 16.46 14.81
N ASP A 183 26.59 17.26 15.85
CA ASP A 183 27.63 18.01 16.55
C ASP A 183 28.59 17.09 17.31
N ALA A 184 28.10 16.09 18.05
CA ALA A 184 28.99 15.12 18.69
C ALA A 184 29.77 14.27 17.68
N ALA A 185 29.15 13.92 16.55
CA ALA A 185 29.82 13.21 15.46
C ALA A 185 30.89 14.09 14.77
N LEU A 186 30.58 15.37 14.54
CA LEU A 186 31.51 16.35 13.97
C LEU A 186 32.67 16.65 14.92
N ALA A 187 32.41 16.74 16.23
CA ALA A 187 33.43 16.93 17.26
C ALA A 187 34.38 15.74 17.36
N LYS A 188 33.88 14.50 17.27
CA LYS A 188 34.71 13.29 17.23
C LYS A 188 35.57 13.24 15.95
N PHE A 189 35.00 13.63 14.82
CA PHE A 189 35.72 13.67 13.55
C PHE A 189 36.81 14.74 13.55
N SER A 190 36.51 15.96 14.00
CA SER A 190 37.48 17.05 14.07
C SER A 190 38.61 16.76 15.05
N ALA A 191 38.33 16.13 16.19
CA ALA A 191 39.34 15.66 17.13
C ALA A 191 40.29 14.63 16.48
N ARG A 192 39.74 13.66 15.72
CA ARG A 192 40.54 12.68 14.97
C ARG A 192 41.41 13.31 13.88
N ALA A 193 40.86 14.30 13.18
CA ALA A 193 41.60 15.04 12.16
C ALA A 193 42.74 15.86 12.77
N ALA A 194 42.51 16.50 13.93
CA ALA A 194 43.54 17.24 14.66
C ALA A 194 44.65 16.33 15.20
N GLU A 195 44.31 15.13 15.68
CA GLU A 195 45.26 14.09 16.10
C GLU A 195 46.18 13.69 14.95
N LEU A 196 45.61 13.35 13.79
CA LEU A 196 46.34 12.98 12.58
C LEU A 196 47.25 14.12 12.08
N VAL A 197 46.75 15.36 12.05
CA VAL A 197 47.54 16.52 11.64
C VAL A 197 48.71 16.74 12.61
N ARG A 198 48.51 16.58 13.92
CA ARG A 198 49.59 16.73 14.90
C ARG A 198 50.65 15.63 14.79
N GLU A 199 50.23 14.40 14.48
CA GLU A 199 51.14 13.27 14.23
C GLU A 199 51.95 13.45 12.93
N HIS A 200 51.37 14.07 11.90
CA HIS A 200 51.97 14.13 10.56
C HIS A 200 52.63 15.48 10.21
N VAL A 201 52.37 16.57 10.95
CA VAL A 201 52.93 17.91 10.67
C VAL A 201 54.34 18.11 11.27
N GLN A 202 54.84 17.21 12.11
CA GLN A 202 56.21 17.32 12.65
C GLN A 202 57.31 16.69 11.79
N VAL A 203 57.02 16.17 10.60
CA VAL A 203 58.04 15.59 9.71
C VAL A 203 58.26 16.45 8.46
N ALA A 204 58.94 17.59 8.66
CA ALA A 204 59.62 18.33 7.60
C ALA A 204 60.92 18.93 8.19
N SER A 205 61.93 18.11 8.50
CA SER A 205 63.14 17.83 7.67
C SER A 205 64.40 18.40 8.34
N PRO A 206 65.65 17.95 8.07
CA PRO A 206 66.20 16.60 7.83
C PRO A 206 67.35 16.28 8.81
N GLU A 207 67.74 15.01 9.01
CA GLU A 207 69.15 14.56 9.07
C GLU A 207 69.31 13.05 9.42
N ALA A 208 69.88 12.35 8.44
CA ALA A 208 70.87 11.28 8.50
C ALA A 208 70.76 10.05 9.43
N SER A 209 70.95 8.90 8.78
CA SER A 209 71.54 7.63 9.24
C SER A 209 70.67 6.70 10.10
N ASN A 210 70.03 5.70 9.47
CA ASN A 210 70.71 4.44 9.22
C ASN A 210 69.88 3.54 8.31
N THR A 211 70.58 2.96 7.35
CA THR A 211 70.18 1.88 6.46
C THR A 211 69.86 0.61 7.23
N GLU A 212 68.72 -0.01 6.96
CA GLU A 212 68.61 -1.45 6.84
C GLU A 212 67.42 -1.80 5.94
N ALA A 213 67.74 -2.46 4.84
CA ALA A 213 66.83 -2.92 3.82
C ALA A 213 66.09 -4.17 4.30
N ILE A 214 64.77 -4.19 4.12
CA ILE A 214 64.04 -5.43 3.84
C ILE A 214 63.07 -5.10 2.70
N GLU A 215 63.44 -5.60 1.52
CA GLU A 215 62.62 -5.70 0.32
C GLU A 215 61.34 -6.48 0.62
N SER A 216 60.21 -5.91 0.22
CA SER A 216 59.06 -6.70 -0.23
C SER A 216 58.54 -6.01 -1.48
N GLU A 217 59.02 -6.51 -2.62
CA GLU A 217 58.51 -6.18 -3.93
C GLU A 217 57.01 -6.55 -3.98
N GLU A 218 56.14 -5.55 -4.01
CA GLU A 218 54.79 -5.76 -4.52
C GLU A 218 54.88 -5.86 -6.04
N GLU A 219 54.80 -7.10 -6.53
CA GLU A 219 54.80 -7.42 -7.94
C GLU A 219 53.57 -6.77 -8.60
N PHE A 220 53.83 -5.72 -9.39
CA PHE A 220 52.83 -5.05 -10.21
C PHE A 220 52.33 -6.02 -11.29
N VAL A 221 51.17 -6.63 -11.04
CA VAL A 221 50.52 -7.54 -11.99
C VAL A 221 50.07 -6.75 -13.22
N SER A 222 50.80 -6.92 -14.32
CA SER A 222 50.51 -6.25 -15.58
C SER A 222 49.20 -6.78 -16.21
N PRO A 223 48.39 -5.95 -16.88
CA PRO A 223 47.08 -6.34 -17.46
C PRO A 223 47.12 -7.55 -18.41
N LYS A 224 48.29 -7.91 -18.93
CA LYS A 224 48.51 -9.07 -19.79
C LYS A 224 48.48 -10.40 -19.03
N MET A 225 48.77 -10.41 -17.73
CA MET A 225 48.71 -11.62 -16.88
C MET A 225 47.27 -11.98 -16.48
N MET A 226 46.36 -11.00 -16.47
CA MET A 226 44.92 -11.24 -16.22
C MET A 226 44.18 -11.80 -17.43
N SER A 227 44.65 -11.58 -18.66
CA SER A 227 44.01 -12.14 -19.86
C SER A 227 44.22 -13.64 -19.99
N ASP A 228 45.36 -14.17 -19.52
CA ASP A 228 45.70 -15.59 -19.65
C ASP A 228 44.91 -16.48 -18.66
N LEU A 229 44.45 -15.92 -17.54
CA LEU A 229 43.58 -16.62 -16.58
C LEU A 229 42.13 -16.77 -17.07
N VAL A 230 41.68 -15.87 -17.94
CA VAL A 230 40.32 -15.88 -18.53
C VAL A 230 40.22 -16.88 -19.69
N SER A 231 41.34 -17.33 -20.26
CA SER A 231 41.36 -18.31 -21.35
C SER A 231 41.28 -19.78 -20.90
N ILE A 232 41.36 -20.10 -19.60
CA ILE A 232 41.41 -21.49 -19.11
C ILE A 232 40.04 -22.05 -18.67
N SER A 233 39.00 -21.23 -18.49
CA SER A 233 37.70 -21.71 -17.99
C SER A 233 36.59 -21.82 -19.05
N GLY A 234 36.94 -21.94 -20.33
CA GLY A 234 35.99 -22.21 -21.40
C GLY A 234 35.86 -23.71 -21.69
N VAL A 235 34.99 -24.42 -20.97
CA VAL A 235 34.39 -25.67 -21.50
C VAL A 235 32.90 -25.70 -21.18
N ASP A 236 32.18 -25.88 -22.28
CA ASP A 236 30.75 -26.03 -22.52
C ASP A 236 30.16 -27.28 -21.85
N GLU A 237 28.97 -27.16 -21.25
CA GLU A 237 28.09 -28.32 -21.04
C GLU A 237 26.62 -27.87 -21.14
N THR A 238 26.19 -27.82 -22.40
CA THR A 238 24.79 -27.78 -22.84
C THR A 238 24.12 -29.10 -22.46
N ILE A 239 23.19 -29.08 -21.49
CA ILE A 239 22.26 -30.18 -21.22
C ILE A 239 20.92 -29.84 -21.87
N ASP A 240 20.61 -30.52 -22.98
CA ASP A 240 19.36 -30.44 -23.74
C ASP A 240 18.27 -31.33 -23.07
N PRO A 241 17.01 -30.88 -22.92
CA PRO A 241 16.03 -31.55 -22.08
C PRO A 241 15.08 -32.41 -22.92
N THR A 242 15.56 -33.46 -23.57
CA THR A 242 14.70 -34.55 -24.06
C THR A 242 15.54 -35.80 -24.32
N ASP A 243 15.48 -36.80 -23.44
CA ASP A 243 15.58 -38.22 -23.80
C ASP A 243 15.18 -39.09 -22.59
N ASP A 244 14.43 -40.14 -22.89
CA ASP A 244 13.99 -41.26 -22.04
C ASP A 244 12.74 -41.07 -21.14
N ILE A 245 11.60 -40.93 -21.83
CA ILE A 245 10.43 -41.75 -21.51
C ILE A 245 10.66 -43.14 -22.13
N ASP A 246 10.70 -44.21 -21.33
CA ASP A 246 9.76 -45.34 -21.38
C ASP A 246 10.29 -46.60 -20.66
N ASN A 247 9.32 -47.38 -20.19
CA ASN A 247 9.32 -48.82 -20.02
C ASN A 247 9.76 -49.47 -18.68
N SER A 248 8.72 -49.62 -17.85
CA SER A 248 8.02 -50.90 -17.67
C SER A 248 8.55 -51.98 -16.69
N VAL A 249 7.69 -52.19 -15.68
CA VAL A 249 6.99 -53.46 -15.38
C VAL A 249 7.67 -54.43 -14.40
N GLN A 250 6.96 -54.57 -13.25
CA GLN A 250 6.72 -55.77 -12.42
C GLN A 250 7.90 -56.62 -11.93
N LEU A 251 7.86 -56.98 -10.64
CA LEU A 251 7.47 -58.35 -10.25
C LEU A 251 7.32 -58.50 -8.72
N LEU A 252 6.14 -59.05 -8.36
CA LEU A 252 5.76 -59.79 -7.14
C LEU A 252 5.49 -59.01 -5.86
#